data_AF-A0A7K6ZAX9-F1
#
_entry.id   AF-A0A7K6ZAX9-F1
#
_cell.length_a   1.000
_cell.length_b   1.000
_cell.length_c   1.000
_cell.angle_alpha   90.00
_cell.angle_beta   90.00
_cell.angle_gamma   90.00
#
_symmetry.space_group_name_H-M   'P 1'
#
loop_
_entity.id
_entity.type
_entity.pdbx_description
1 polymer ?
#
loop_
_entity_poly.entity_id
_entity_poly.type
_entity_poly.pdbx_seq_one_letter_code
_entity_poly.pdbx_strand_id
1 'polypeptide(L)'
;QECLSPQQVLGAVWQMQKLLAVQEAAQLRGTRGLRQQLSLLQSRLQRQATKGNETCPRLAVPLNGRMLGRSMRVGHDVHFICNVGFRLVGSETRTCRHDRTWSGTQPFCRSIDDCSSNPCANGGTCVDGNQSYTCLCHRGWSGPSCQSPIYACRCLDWVTLSNASFSRQPHCAEGRLGARRCSCDAGFQMRAGDMCHDVDECQLFQSSPQTRLCLHDCLNLPGSYRCLCPP
;
A
#
# COMPACT_ATOMS: atom_id res chain seq x y z
N GLN A 1 9.21 55.83 -8.96
CA GLN A 1 10.56 55.94 -9.53
C GLN A 1 10.94 54.55 -10.02
N GLU A 2 10.85 54.31 -11.33
CA GLU A 2 11.19 53.02 -11.92
C GLU A 2 12.72 52.90 -12.00
N CYS A 3 13.27 51.90 -11.29
CA CYS A 3 14.70 51.60 -11.38
C CYS A 3 15.00 50.88 -12.70
N LEU A 4 16.00 51.36 -13.44
CA LEU A 4 16.46 50.74 -14.69
C LEU A 4 16.91 49.29 -14.45
N SER A 5 16.55 48.40 -15.38
CA SER A 5 16.97 47.00 -15.33
C SER A 5 18.49 46.86 -15.55
N PRO A 6 19.13 45.79 -15.03
CA PRO A 6 20.57 45.57 -15.19
C PRO A 6 21.05 45.59 -16.66
N GLN A 7 20.20 45.15 -17.60
CA GLN A 7 20.49 45.20 -19.04
C GLN A 7 20.44 46.63 -19.60
N GLN A 8 19.49 47.45 -19.14
CA GLN A 8 19.40 48.87 -19.51
C GLN A 8 20.61 49.66 -18.99
N VAL A 9 21.08 49.35 -17.78
CA VAL A 9 22.29 49.95 -17.20
C VAL A 9 23.55 49.53 -17.99
N LEU A 10 23.68 48.24 -18.33
CA LEU A 10 24.81 47.76 -19.15
C LEU A 10 24.85 48.41 -20.54
N GLY A 11 23.69 48.61 -21.17
CA GLY A 11 23.58 49.33 -22.45
C GLY A 11 24.06 50.79 -22.34
N ALA A 12 23.61 51.52 -21.31
CA ALA A 12 24.03 52.89 -21.06
C ALA A 12 25.54 53.01 -20.78
N VAL A 13 26.10 52.08 -19.99
CA VAL A 13 27.53 52.00 -19.68
C VAL A 13 28.35 51.74 -20.95
N TRP A 14 27.91 50.83 -21.83
CA TRP A 14 28.58 50.55 -23.10
C TRP A 14 28.57 51.77 -24.04
N GLN A 15 27.46 52.49 -24.08
CA GLN A 15 27.30 53.69 -24.89
C GLN A 15 28.20 54.84 -24.38
N MET A 16 28.34 55.00 -23.06
CA MET A 16 29.32 55.91 -22.45
C MET A 16 30.77 55.50 -22.75
N GLN A 17 31.09 54.21 -22.71
CA GLN A 17 32.43 53.73 -23.09
C GLN A 17 32.77 54.02 -24.55
N LYS A 18 31.79 53.91 -25.45
CA LYS A 18 31.96 54.23 -26.87
C LYS A 18 32.20 55.73 -27.09
N LEU A 19 31.49 56.60 -26.36
CA LEU A 19 31.71 58.04 -26.39
C LEU A 19 33.09 58.44 -25.82
N LEU A 20 33.52 57.79 -24.75
CA LEU A 20 34.85 58.00 -24.16
C LEU A 20 35.99 57.51 -25.07
N ALA A 21 35.78 56.44 -25.84
CA ALA A 21 36.75 55.95 -26.81
C ALA A 21 36.95 56.92 -28.00
N VAL A 22 35.91 57.68 -28.37
CA VAL A 22 36.02 58.74 -29.40
C VAL A 22 36.81 59.96 -28.89
N GLN A 23 36.79 60.24 -27.57
CA GLN A 23 37.59 61.31 -26.96
C GLN A 23 39.08 60.98 -26.80
N GLU A 24 39.50 59.71 -26.86
CA GLU A 24 40.91 59.31 -26.72
C GLU A 24 41.81 59.72 -27.88
N ALA A 25 41.24 60.05 -29.06
CA ALA A 25 42.01 60.61 -30.17
C ALA A 25 42.44 62.08 -29.94
N ALA A 26 41.85 62.75 -28.94
CA ALA A 26 42.14 64.13 -28.56
C ALA A 26 42.56 64.20 -27.07
N GLN A 27 43.80 63.82 -26.79
CA GLN A 27 44.64 64.24 -25.66
C GLN A 27 43.92 64.66 -24.35
N LEU A 28 43.86 63.78 -23.33
CA LEU A 28 43.93 64.14 -21.90
C LEU A 28 44.08 62.88 -21.02
N ARG A 29 45.15 62.83 -20.20
CA ARG A 29 45.51 61.72 -19.29
C ARG A 29 44.47 61.43 -18.18
N GLY A 30 43.39 62.20 -18.08
CA GLY A 30 42.38 62.12 -17.01
C GLY A 30 41.30 61.04 -17.19
N THR A 31 41.09 60.53 -18.41
CA THR A 31 40.00 59.58 -18.69
C THR A 31 40.36 58.12 -18.40
N ARG A 32 41.66 57.80 -18.22
CA ARG A 32 42.14 56.45 -17.88
C ARG A 32 41.57 55.92 -16.56
N GLY A 33 41.50 56.79 -15.54
CA GLY A 33 40.94 56.43 -14.22
C GLY A 33 39.45 56.09 -14.30
N LEU A 34 38.68 56.93 -15.01
CA LEU A 34 37.25 56.70 -15.26
C LEU A 34 37.00 55.42 -16.08
N ARG A 35 37.83 55.12 -17.08
CA ARG A 35 37.72 53.89 -17.88
C ARG A 35 38.00 52.64 -17.06
N GLN A 36 39.01 52.67 -16.17
CA GLN A 36 39.28 51.59 -15.22
C GLN A 36 38.15 51.42 -14.20
N GLN A 37 37.59 52.51 -13.68
CA GLN A 37 36.44 52.44 -12.79
C GLN A 37 35.20 51.89 -13.51
N LEU A 38 34.94 52.32 -14.74
CA LEU A 38 33.84 51.78 -15.56
C LEU A 38 34.03 50.32 -15.90
N SER A 39 35.25 49.86 -16.23
CA SER A 39 35.50 48.45 -16.54
C SER A 39 35.36 47.56 -15.29
N LEU A 40 35.78 48.06 -14.12
CA LEU A 40 35.54 47.38 -12.85
C LEU A 40 34.05 47.31 -12.52
N LEU A 41 33.30 48.40 -12.72
CA LEU A 41 31.85 48.44 -12.52
C LEU A 41 31.13 47.50 -13.50
N GLN A 42 31.57 47.45 -14.75
CA GLN A 42 31.08 46.52 -15.77
C GLN A 42 31.39 45.06 -15.38
N SER A 43 32.59 44.76 -14.88
CA SER A 43 32.94 43.41 -14.39
C SER A 43 32.16 42.99 -13.14
N ARG A 44 31.74 43.94 -12.30
CA ARG A 44 30.88 43.71 -11.13
C ARG A 44 29.43 43.51 -11.55
N LEU A 45 28.93 44.32 -12.49
CA LEU A 45 27.60 44.18 -13.08
C LEU A 45 27.47 42.89 -13.91
N GLN A 46 28.51 42.47 -14.63
CA GLN A 46 28.56 41.18 -15.32
C GLN A 46 28.56 40.01 -14.33
N ARG A 47 29.34 40.09 -13.23
CA ARG A 47 29.31 39.09 -12.15
C ARG A 47 27.97 39.06 -11.40
N GLN A 48 27.27 40.20 -11.29
CA GLN A 48 25.91 40.25 -10.76
C GLN A 48 24.87 39.74 -11.76
N ALA A 49 25.07 39.94 -13.07
CA ALA A 49 24.20 39.44 -14.13
C ALA A 49 24.33 37.91 -14.32
N THR A 50 25.49 37.31 -14.06
CA THR A 50 25.67 35.84 -14.07
C THR A 50 25.08 35.15 -12.85
N LYS A 51 24.72 35.90 -11.80
CA LYS A 51 24.08 35.35 -10.58
C LYS A 51 22.58 35.07 -10.74
N GLY A 52 22.03 35.33 -11.94
CA GLY A 52 20.61 35.20 -12.25
C GLY A 52 20.19 33.95 -13.02
N ASN A 53 21.08 32.98 -13.32
CA ASN A 53 20.70 31.84 -14.17
C ASN A 53 21.42 30.52 -13.89
N GLU A 54 21.70 30.21 -12.61
CA GLU A 54 22.16 28.90 -12.14
C GLU A 54 20.99 28.00 -11.70
N THR A 55 19.77 28.29 -12.16
CA THR A 55 18.56 27.60 -11.72
C THR A 55 17.79 26.96 -12.88
N CYS A 56 17.32 25.74 -12.68
CA CYS A 56 16.44 25.05 -13.62
C CYS A 56 15.00 25.61 -13.59
N PRO A 57 14.19 25.31 -14.62
CA PRO A 57 12.77 25.68 -14.65
C PRO A 57 12.02 25.20 -13.41
N ARG A 58 11.05 25.98 -12.93
CA ARG A 58 10.26 25.61 -11.76
C ARG A 58 9.43 24.36 -12.05
N LEU A 59 9.58 23.33 -11.22
CA LEU A 59 8.76 22.13 -11.30
C LEU A 59 7.42 22.32 -10.60
N ALA A 60 6.39 21.67 -11.15
CA ALA A 60 5.07 21.61 -10.53
C ALA A 60 5.00 20.48 -9.50
N VAL A 61 4.21 20.69 -8.44
CA VAL A 61 3.87 19.62 -7.50
C VAL A 61 2.79 18.75 -8.15
N PRO A 62 2.95 17.41 -8.18
CA PRO A 62 1.92 16.51 -8.68
C PRO A 62 0.61 16.67 -7.91
N LEU A 63 -0.54 16.64 -8.59
CA LEU A 63 -1.83 16.46 -7.92
C LEU A 63 -1.81 15.16 -7.10
N ASN A 64 -2.38 15.19 -5.89
CA ASN A 64 -2.33 14.08 -4.94
C ASN A 64 -0.89 13.62 -4.64
N GLY A 65 0.06 14.55 -4.60
CA GLY A 65 1.45 14.28 -4.24
C GLY A 65 2.13 15.48 -3.60
N ARG A 66 3.41 15.30 -3.28
CA ARG A 66 4.25 16.29 -2.60
C ARG A 66 5.67 16.24 -3.16
N MET A 67 6.31 17.41 -3.19
CA MET A 67 7.70 17.59 -3.63
C MET A 67 8.57 17.91 -2.41
N LEU A 68 9.61 17.11 -2.21
CA LEU A 68 10.63 17.27 -1.19
C LEU A 68 11.86 17.93 -1.81
N GLY A 69 12.40 18.92 -1.11
CA GLY A 69 13.42 19.81 -1.67
C GLY A 69 12.79 20.98 -2.44
N ARG A 70 13.34 22.18 -2.23
CA ARG A 70 12.84 23.44 -2.80
C ARG A 70 13.88 24.15 -3.67
N SER A 71 15.12 23.64 -3.69
CA SER A 71 16.22 24.26 -4.42
C SER A 71 16.10 23.93 -5.90
N MET A 72 16.03 24.97 -6.73
CA MET A 72 16.03 24.84 -8.18
C MET A 72 17.43 25.04 -8.76
N ARG A 73 18.47 25.08 -7.92
CA ARG A 73 19.85 25.36 -8.34
C ARG A 73 20.51 24.14 -8.96
N VAL A 74 21.41 24.38 -9.91
CA VAL A 74 22.25 23.34 -10.53
C VAL A 74 22.96 22.52 -9.44
N GLY A 75 22.95 21.20 -9.61
CA GLY A 75 23.54 20.23 -8.68
C GLY A 75 22.60 19.78 -7.56
N HIS A 76 21.48 20.46 -7.32
CA HIS A 76 20.48 19.99 -6.35
C HIS A 76 19.49 19.01 -6.98
N ASP A 77 18.98 18.13 -6.14
CA ASP A 77 17.89 17.23 -6.45
C ASP A 77 16.60 17.56 -5.67
N VAL A 78 15.49 17.13 -6.25
CA VAL A 78 14.17 17.15 -5.63
C VAL A 78 13.57 15.74 -5.73
N HIS A 79 12.88 15.33 -4.68
CA HIS A 79 12.22 14.03 -4.60
C HIS A 79 10.71 14.21 -4.61
N PHE A 80 10.01 13.36 -5.33
CA PHE A 80 8.57 13.37 -5.45
C PHE A 80 7.99 12.14 -4.79
N ILE A 81 6.92 12.33 -4.03
CA ILE A 81 6.20 11.23 -3.40
C ILE A 81 4.69 11.49 -3.52
N CYS A 82 3.92 10.44 -3.72
CA CYS A 82 2.48 10.53 -3.84
C CYS A 82 1.80 10.45 -2.48
N ASN A 83 0.59 11.00 -2.41
CA ASN A 83 -0.30 10.80 -1.30
C ASN A 83 -0.71 9.34 -1.24
N VAL A 84 -1.19 8.97 -0.07
CA VAL A 84 -1.70 7.65 0.26
C VAL A 84 -2.86 7.32 -0.71
N GLY A 85 -2.89 6.11 -1.29
CA GLY A 85 -3.82 5.72 -2.36
C GLY A 85 -3.36 6.01 -3.81
N PHE A 86 -2.17 6.58 -4.00
CA PHE A 86 -1.64 6.90 -5.32
C PHE A 86 -0.23 6.34 -5.51
N ARG A 87 0.09 5.91 -6.74
CA ARG A 87 1.43 5.48 -7.16
C ARG A 87 2.10 6.52 -8.03
N LEU A 88 3.42 6.65 -7.87
CA LEU A 88 4.24 7.56 -8.68
C LEU A 88 4.49 6.95 -10.07
N VAL A 89 4.27 7.73 -11.12
CA VAL A 89 4.61 7.40 -12.50
C VAL A 89 5.52 8.48 -13.04
N GLY A 90 6.72 8.12 -13.51
CA GLY A 90 7.77 9.03 -13.94
C GLY A 90 9.03 8.91 -13.08
N SER A 91 9.82 9.97 -12.97
CA SER A 91 11.04 9.97 -12.16
C SER A 91 10.75 10.38 -10.72
N GLU A 92 11.05 9.49 -9.76
CA GLU A 92 10.95 9.78 -8.31
C GLU A 92 11.86 10.94 -7.90
N THR A 93 13.09 10.94 -8.40
CA THR A 93 14.09 11.98 -8.13
C THR A 93 14.43 12.71 -9.41
N ARG A 94 14.48 14.05 -9.34
CA ARG A 94 14.96 14.89 -10.45
C ARG A 94 16.10 15.76 -9.97
N THR A 95 17.16 15.83 -10.75
CA THR A 95 18.37 16.61 -10.47
C THR A 95 18.49 17.72 -11.49
N CYS A 96 18.76 18.94 -11.03
CA CYS A 96 19.02 20.08 -11.88
C CYS A 96 20.45 19.96 -12.44
N ARG A 97 20.56 19.67 -13.74
CA ARG A 97 21.85 19.46 -14.41
C ARG A 97 22.49 20.78 -14.79
N HIS A 98 23.79 20.75 -15.09
CA HIS A 98 24.56 21.91 -15.54
C HIS A 98 24.06 22.52 -16.85
N ASP A 99 23.36 21.73 -17.68
CA ASP A 99 22.67 22.19 -18.89
C ASP A 99 21.39 22.99 -18.61
N ARG A 100 21.04 23.17 -17.33
CA ARG A 100 19.82 23.84 -16.82
C ARG A 100 18.53 23.10 -17.16
N THR A 101 18.63 21.79 -17.39
CA THR A 101 17.49 20.90 -17.54
C THR A 101 17.38 19.97 -16.34
N TRP A 102 16.17 19.51 -16.07
CA TRP A 102 15.93 18.49 -15.06
C TRP A 102 16.16 17.11 -15.65
N SER A 103 16.88 16.25 -14.93
CA SER A 103 16.96 14.84 -15.28
C SER A 103 15.58 14.17 -15.25
N GLY A 104 15.43 13.11 -16.04
CA GLY A 104 14.24 12.27 -16.02
C GLY A 104 12.98 12.95 -16.53
N THR A 105 11.83 12.34 -16.22
CA THR A 105 10.50 12.78 -16.66
C THR A 105 9.73 13.39 -15.49
N GLN A 106 8.85 14.34 -15.78
CA GLN A 106 7.99 14.95 -14.75
C GLN A 106 7.04 13.88 -14.17
N PRO A 107 7.10 13.58 -12.87
CA PRO A 107 6.22 12.57 -12.29
C PRO A 107 4.80 13.10 -12.10
N PHE A 108 3.84 12.18 -12.16
CA PHE A 108 2.46 12.39 -11.75
C PHE A 108 1.99 11.22 -10.87
N CYS A 109 0.98 11.49 -10.05
CA CYS A 109 0.39 10.50 -9.16
C CYS A 109 -0.86 9.91 -9.80
N ARG A 110 -0.84 8.60 -10.05
CA ARG A 110 -1.99 7.86 -10.57
C ARG A 110 -2.66 7.13 -9.42
N SER A 111 -3.99 7.18 -9.35
CA SER A 111 -4.74 6.40 -8.36
C SER A 111 -4.39 4.93 -8.51
N ILE A 112 -4.18 4.27 -7.38
CA ILE A 112 -4.05 2.82 -7.35
C ILE A 112 -5.47 2.29 -7.34
N ASP A 113 -5.80 1.45 -8.31
CA ASP A 113 -7.02 0.66 -8.31
C ASP A 113 -6.58 -0.77 -8.02
N ASP A 114 -6.66 -1.14 -6.75
CA ASP A 114 -6.26 -2.47 -6.26
C ASP A 114 -7.25 -3.56 -6.71
N CYS A 115 -8.41 -3.17 -7.27
CA CYS A 115 -9.42 -4.05 -7.84
C CYS A 115 -9.26 -4.28 -9.35
N SER A 116 -8.38 -3.53 -10.03
CA SER A 116 -8.19 -3.60 -11.49
C SER A 116 -7.82 -4.99 -12.02
N SER A 117 -7.19 -5.84 -11.21
CA SER A 117 -6.82 -7.23 -11.54
C SER A 117 -7.91 -8.26 -11.19
N ASN A 118 -9.07 -7.82 -10.70
CA ASN A 118 -10.13 -8.68 -10.17
C ASN A 118 -9.61 -9.74 -9.17
N PRO A 119 -8.99 -9.33 -8.05
CA PRO A 119 -8.34 -10.25 -7.12
C PRO A 119 -9.34 -11.15 -6.35
N CYS A 120 -10.62 -10.80 -6.31
CA CYS A 120 -11.63 -11.56 -5.58
C CYS A 120 -12.19 -12.71 -6.43
N ALA A 121 -12.05 -13.94 -5.93
CA ALA A 121 -12.55 -15.15 -6.57
C ALA A 121 -14.04 -15.41 -6.25
N ASN A 122 -14.63 -16.37 -6.96
CA ASN A 122 -15.94 -16.96 -6.65
C ASN A 122 -17.09 -15.94 -6.51
N GLY A 123 -17.08 -14.90 -7.35
CA GLY A 123 -18.11 -13.86 -7.35
C GLY A 123 -17.99 -12.86 -6.20
N GLY A 124 -16.88 -12.84 -5.44
CA GLY A 124 -16.62 -11.81 -4.44
C GLY A 124 -16.57 -10.41 -5.04
N THR A 125 -17.13 -9.42 -4.34
CA THR A 125 -17.07 -8.01 -4.75
C THR A 125 -15.79 -7.37 -4.22
N CYS A 126 -14.96 -6.86 -5.12
CA CYS A 126 -13.75 -6.13 -4.74
C CYS A 126 -14.09 -4.70 -4.33
N VAL A 127 -13.61 -4.28 -3.17
CA VAL A 127 -13.66 -2.90 -2.67
C VAL A 127 -12.25 -2.36 -2.67
N ASP A 128 -12.02 -1.34 -3.49
CA ASP A 128 -10.75 -0.63 -3.57
C ASP A 128 -10.49 0.10 -2.25
N GLY A 129 -9.24 0.04 -1.82
CA GLY A 129 -8.82 0.55 -0.53
C GLY A 129 -7.53 1.34 -0.65
N ASN A 130 -6.97 1.67 0.50
CA ASN A 130 -5.80 2.52 0.52
C ASN A 130 -4.52 1.68 0.36
N GLN A 131 -4.04 1.53 -0.89
CA GLN A 131 -2.92 0.65 -1.23
C GLN A 131 -3.17 -0.81 -0.80
N SER A 132 -4.42 -1.22 -0.81
CA SER A 132 -4.93 -2.53 -0.42
C SER A 132 -6.33 -2.70 -0.97
N TYR A 133 -6.75 -3.94 -1.20
CA TYR A 133 -8.15 -4.26 -1.53
C TYR A 133 -8.80 -5.04 -0.41
N THR A 134 -10.13 -4.98 -0.34
CA THR A 134 -10.94 -5.87 0.51
C THR A 134 -11.96 -6.61 -0.35
N CYS A 135 -11.98 -7.92 -0.24
CA CYS A 135 -12.99 -8.73 -0.92
C CYS A 135 -14.20 -8.98 -0.02
N LEU A 136 -15.38 -8.56 -0.48
CA LEU A 136 -16.67 -8.93 0.11
C LEU A 136 -17.12 -10.24 -0.51
N CYS A 137 -16.91 -11.34 0.22
CA CYS A 137 -17.21 -12.67 -0.31
C CYS A 137 -18.71 -12.95 -0.38
N HIS A 138 -19.12 -13.60 -1.47
CA HIS A 138 -20.47 -14.14 -1.60
C HIS A 138 -20.69 -15.33 -0.64
N ARG A 139 -21.96 -15.65 -0.37
CA ARG A 139 -22.34 -16.73 0.56
C ARG A 139 -21.61 -18.03 0.21
N GLY A 140 -20.97 -18.63 1.20
CA GLY A 140 -20.22 -19.88 1.03
C GLY A 140 -18.74 -19.71 0.68
N TRP A 141 -18.18 -18.50 0.69
CA TRP A 141 -16.75 -18.23 0.41
C TRP A 141 -16.12 -17.27 1.44
N SER A 142 -14.84 -17.50 1.74
CA SER A 142 -14.02 -16.80 2.73
C SER A 142 -12.56 -16.74 2.30
N GLY A 143 -11.77 -16.05 3.11
CA GLY A 143 -10.36 -15.76 2.83
C GLY A 143 -10.20 -14.37 2.21
N PRO A 144 -8.96 -13.85 2.18
CA PRO A 144 -8.66 -12.51 1.71
C PRO A 144 -9.05 -12.27 0.25
N SER A 145 -9.09 -13.31 -0.57
CA SER A 145 -9.51 -13.26 -1.98
C SER A 145 -10.74 -14.13 -2.25
N CYS A 146 -11.53 -14.51 -1.23
CA CYS A 146 -12.67 -15.41 -1.37
C CYS A 146 -12.34 -16.77 -2.00
N GLN A 147 -11.10 -17.23 -1.83
CA GLN A 147 -10.58 -18.46 -2.43
C GLN A 147 -11.02 -19.72 -1.69
N SER A 148 -11.41 -19.59 -0.42
CA SER A 148 -11.71 -20.71 0.45
C SER A 148 -13.22 -20.87 0.60
N PRO A 149 -13.81 -22.03 0.32
CA PRO A 149 -15.21 -22.24 0.62
C PRO A 149 -15.41 -22.13 2.14
N ILE A 150 -16.39 -21.35 2.57
CA ILE A 150 -16.90 -21.44 3.94
C ILE A 150 -17.67 -22.74 3.96
N TYR A 151 -17.04 -23.81 4.46
CA TYR A 151 -17.77 -24.90 5.08
C TYR A 151 -18.43 -24.33 6.33
N ALA A 152 -19.51 -23.59 6.12
CA ALA A 152 -20.45 -23.34 7.19
C ALA A 152 -20.93 -24.74 7.50
N CYS A 153 -20.78 -25.17 8.75
CA CYS A 153 -21.66 -26.17 9.30
C CYS A 153 -23.07 -25.68 8.96
N ARG A 154 -23.64 -26.27 7.91
CA ARG A 154 -24.85 -25.81 7.28
C ARG A 154 -25.98 -26.36 8.13
N CYS A 155 -26.33 -25.66 9.21
CA CYS A 155 -27.67 -25.77 9.76
C CYS A 155 -28.60 -24.95 8.84
N LEU A 156 -28.83 -25.42 7.61
CA LEU A 156 -29.95 -24.92 6.80
C LEU A 156 -31.12 -25.86 7.04
N ASP A 157 -32.04 -25.36 7.86
CA ASP A 157 -33.48 -25.45 7.68
C ASP A 157 -34.00 -26.79 7.16
N TRP A 158 -34.26 -27.72 8.08
CA TRP A 158 -35.55 -28.39 8.22
C TRP A 158 -35.46 -29.46 9.31
N VAL A 159 -36.26 -29.25 10.36
CA VAL A 159 -36.96 -30.36 10.99
C VAL A 159 -37.75 -31.04 9.88
N THR A 160 -37.41 -32.29 9.53
CA THR A 160 -38.34 -33.43 9.43
C THR A 160 -37.67 -34.64 8.76
N LEU A 161 -37.84 -35.82 9.38
CA LEU A 161 -37.55 -37.18 8.90
C LEU A 161 -36.04 -37.55 8.88
N SER A 162 -35.52 -38.26 9.88
CA SER A 162 -36.02 -39.58 10.27
C SER A 162 -35.88 -39.85 11.77
N ASN A 163 -36.78 -40.66 12.28
CA ASN A 163 -36.66 -41.39 13.54
C ASN A 163 -35.33 -42.19 13.56
N ALA A 164 -34.23 -41.56 13.94
CA ALA A 164 -33.04 -42.24 14.38
C ALA A 164 -32.76 -41.73 15.78
N SER A 165 -33.03 -42.56 16.78
CA SER A 165 -32.85 -42.28 18.21
C SER A 165 -31.39 -41.99 18.61
N PHE A 166 -30.48 -41.87 17.64
CA PHE A 166 -29.04 -41.69 17.77
C PHE A 166 -28.55 -40.79 16.64
N SER A 167 -28.33 -39.49 16.90
CA SER A 167 -27.93 -38.52 15.88
C SER A 167 -26.42 -38.58 15.63
N ARG A 168 -26.02 -38.87 14.38
CA ARG A 168 -24.62 -38.72 13.90
C ARG A 168 -24.29 -37.27 13.51
N GLN A 169 -25.20 -36.36 13.80
CA GLN A 169 -25.12 -34.96 13.38
C GLN A 169 -24.61 -34.09 14.53
N PRO A 170 -23.58 -33.27 14.33
CA PRO A 170 -23.04 -32.41 15.38
C PRO A 170 -24.01 -31.26 15.70
N HIS A 171 -24.16 -30.97 16.99
CA HIS A 171 -24.84 -29.80 17.51
C HIS A 171 -23.84 -28.66 17.64
N CYS A 172 -24.09 -27.54 16.95
CA CYS A 172 -23.20 -26.38 16.99
C CYS A 172 -23.88 -25.17 17.62
N ALA A 173 -23.21 -24.54 18.59
CA ALA A 173 -23.66 -23.33 19.25
C ALA A 173 -22.68 -22.18 19.01
N GLU A 174 -23.22 -20.96 18.98
CA GLU A 174 -22.43 -19.74 18.83
C GLU A 174 -21.96 -19.25 20.20
N GLY A 175 -20.64 -19.14 20.38
CA GLY A 175 -20.01 -18.63 21.60
C GLY A 175 -19.95 -17.10 21.64
N ARG A 176 -19.71 -16.52 22.83
CA ARG A 176 -19.78 -15.07 23.11
C ARG A 176 -18.78 -14.15 22.35
N LEU A 177 -17.97 -14.66 21.42
CA LEU A 177 -16.99 -13.89 20.63
C LEU A 177 -16.95 -14.32 19.15
N GLY A 178 -18.02 -14.93 18.63
CA GLY A 178 -18.05 -15.46 17.25
C GLY A 178 -17.28 -16.77 17.06
N ALA A 179 -16.73 -17.34 18.14
CA ALA A 179 -16.18 -18.69 18.14
C ALA A 179 -17.34 -19.71 18.12
N ARG A 180 -17.37 -20.56 17.10
CA ARG A 180 -18.36 -21.64 16.98
C ARG A 180 -17.83 -22.88 17.66
N ARG A 181 -18.64 -23.48 18.52
CA ARG A 181 -18.32 -24.77 19.16
C ARG A 181 -19.34 -25.80 18.74
N CYS A 182 -18.86 -26.88 18.15
CA CYS A 182 -19.67 -28.05 17.86
C CYS A 182 -19.44 -29.14 18.92
N SER A 183 -20.44 -29.98 19.12
CA SER A 183 -20.43 -31.12 20.04
C SER A 183 -21.34 -32.22 19.51
N CYS A 184 -21.07 -33.46 19.89
CA CYS A 184 -21.92 -34.60 19.56
C CYS A 184 -22.83 -34.97 20.72
N ASP A 185 -23.90 -35.71 20.43
CA ASP A 185 -24.67 -36.41 21.46
C ASP A 185 -23.79 -37.40 22.23
N ALA A 186 -24.22 -37.74 23.45
CA ALA A 186 -23.53 -38.74 24.26
C ALA A 186 -23.41 -40.08 23.51
N GLY A 187 -22.28 -40.77 23.68
CA GLY A 187 -21.95 -41.98 22.91
C GLY A 187 -21.34 -41.72 21.53
N PHE A 188 -21.14 -40.45 21.15
CA PHE A 188 -20.49 -40.07 19.89
C PHE A 188 -19.33 -39.09 20.11
N GLN A 189 -18.31 -39.16 19.25
CA GLN A 189 -17.13 -38.28 19.26
C GLN A 189 -16.88 -37.62 17.91
N MET A 190 -16.46 -36.36 17.94
CA MET A 190 -15.99 -35.67 16.73
C MET A 190 -14.57 -36.13 16.41
N ARG A 191 -14.40 -36.73 15.23
CA ARG A 191 -13.08 -36.97 14.61
C ARG A 191 -12.86 -35.97 13.47
N ALA A 192 -11.62 -35.78 13.05
CA ALA A 192 -11.25 -34.84 11.98
C ALA A 192 -12.10 -35.08 10.71
N GLY A 193 -13.12 -34.26 10.48
CA GLY A 193 -14.09 -34.46 9.39
C GLY A 193 -15.55 -34.13 9.72
N ASP A 194 -15.83 -33.21 10.64
CA ASP A 194 -17.16 -32.62 10.92
C ASP A 194 -18.34 -33.59 11.13
N MET A 195 -18.08 -34.86 11.44
CA MET A 195 -19.10 -35.89 11.65
C MET A 195 -18.91 -36.59 13.00
N CYS A 196 -20.02 -36.82 13.68
CA CYS A 196 -20.05 -37.57 14.93
C CYS A 196 -19.93 -39.07 14.64
N HIS A 197 -18.86 -39.66 15.15
CA HIS A 197 -18.59 -41.08 15.03
C HIS A 197 -18.98 -41.78 16.32
N ASP A 198 -19.58 -42.95 16.17
CA ASP A 198 -19.90 -43.81 17.30
C ASP A 198 -18.64 -44.09 18.13
N VAL A 199 -18.80 -44.03 19.45
CA VAL A 199 -17.75 -44.39 20.38
C VAL A 199 -17.92 -45.86 20.70
N ASP A 200 -16.97 -46.70 20.31
CA ASP A 200 -16.98 -48.11 20.71
C ASP A 200 -16.55 -48.23 22.18
N GLU A 201 -17.51 -48.18 23.11
CA GLU A 201 -17.21 -48.29 24.53
C GLU A 201 -16.67 -49.69 24.88
N CYS A 202 -17.09 -50.72 24.15
CA CYS A 202 -16.57 -52.07 24.34
C CYS A 202 -15.06 -52.13 24.10
N GLN A 203 -14.53 -51.43 23.09
CA GLN A 203 -13.09 -51.34 22.85
C GLN A 203 -12.36 -50.43 23.84
N LEU A 204 -12.94 -49.27 24.21
CA LEU A 204 -12.29 -48.32 25.13
C LEU A 204 -11.98 -48.92 26.51
N PHE A 205 -12.87 -49.78 27.01
CA PHE A 205 -12.72 -50.36 28.34
C PHE A 205 -12.10 -51.77 28.35
N GLN A 206 -11.79 -52.34 27.18
CA GLN A 206 -10.98 -53.56 27.08
C GLN A 206 -9.50 -53.32 27.45
N SER A 207 -9.00 -52.08 27.32
CA SER A 207 -7.60 -51.73 27.58
C SER A 207 -7.26 -51.39 29.03
N SER A 208 -8.24 -51.28 29.94
CA SER A 208 -8.02 -50.91 31.34
C SER A 208 -8.29 -52.09 32.29
N PRO A 209 -7.27 -52.64 32.98
CA PRO A 209 -7.44 -53.79 33.87
C PRO A 209 -8.21 -53.47 35.17
N GLN A 210 -8.48 -52.19 35.47
CA GLN A 210 -9.14 -51.76 36.71
C GLN A 210 -10.63 -51.43 36.55
N THR A 211 -11.13 -51.29 35.31
CA THR A 211 -12.53 -50.92 35.03
C THR A 211 -13.09 -51.82 33.93
N ARG A 212 -13.72 -52.94 34.32
CA ARG A 212 -14.53 -53.73 33.38
C ARG A 212 -15.88 -53.04 33.17
N LEU A 213 -16.20 -52.74 31.92
CA LEU A 213 -17.46 -52.11 31.53
C LEU A 213 -18.65 -53.08 31.64
N CYS A 214 -18.45 -54.32 31.20
CA CYS A 214 -19.40 -55.42 31.32
C CYS A 214 -18.78 -56.58 32.10
N LEU A 215 -19.62 -57.31 32.84
CA LEU A 215 -19.19 -58.50 33.58
C LEU A 215 -18.91 -59.68 32.65
N HIS A 216 -19.67 -59.80 31.56
CA HIS A 216 -19.56 -60.82 30.51
C HIS A 216 -19.37 -60.12 29.15
N ASP A 217 -20.14 -60.44 28.13
CA ASP A 217 -19.93 -59.88 26.79
C ASP A 217 -20.46 -58.45 26.69
N CYS A 218 -19.77 -57.63 25.92
CA CYS A 218 -20.16 -56.26 25.59
C CYS A 218 -20.56 -56.20 24.11
N LEU A 219 -21.72 -55.63 23.82
CA LEU A 219 -22.17 -55.36 22.47
C LEU A 219 -22.23 -53.84 22.26
N ASN A 220 -21.42 -53.36 21.32
CA ASN A 220 -21.43 -51.96 20.90
C ASN A 220 -22.68 -51.66 20.08
N LEU A 221 -23.38 -50.57 20.39
CA LEU A 221 -24.56 -50.09 19.71
C LEU A 221 -24.33 -48.63 19.30
N PRO A 222 -25.03 -48.11 18.29
CA PRO A 222 -24.93 -46.68 17.98
C PRO A 222 -25.29 -45.83 19.21
N GLY A 223 -24.37 -44.99 19.67
CA GLY A 223 -24.52 -44.08 20.80
C GLY A 223 -24.64 -44.74 22.17
N SER A 224 -24.42 -46.05 22.29
CA SER A 224 -24.56 -46.79 23.55
C SER A 224 -23.91 -48.17 23.49
N TYR A 225 -23.92 -48.89 24.61
CA TYR A 225 -23.52 -50.30 24.63
C TYR A 225 -24.50 -51.09 25.48
N ARG A 226 -24.53 -52.41 25.29
CA ARG A 226 -25.25 -53.32 26.20
C ARG A 226 -24.36 -54.46 26.64
N CYS A 227 -24.48 -54.82 27.91
CA CYS A 227 -23.87 -56.03 28.44
C CYS A 227 -24.79 -57.22 28.21
N LEU A 228 -24.24 -58.32 27.74
CA LEU A 228 -24.94 -59.59 27.59
C LEU A 228 -24.57 -60.49 28.77
N CYS A 229 -25.57 -61.09 29.39
CA CYS A 229 -25.34 -62.18 30.32
C CYS A 229 -25.35 -63.52 29.55
N PRO A 230 -24.56 -64.51 29.97
CA PRO A 230 -24.71 -65.87 29.46
C PRO A 230 -26.12 -66.40 29.78
N PRO A 231 -26.65 -67.32 28.96
CA PRO A 231 -27.99 -67.89 29.12
C PRO A 231 -28.15 -68.70 30.41
#